data_AF-A0A4R6B320-F1
#
_entry.id   AF-A0A4R6B320-F1
#
_cell.length_a   1.000
_cell.length_b   1.000
_cell.length_c   1.000
_cell.angle_alpha   90.00
_cell.angle_beta   90.00
_cell.angle_gamma   90.00
#
_symmetry.space_group_name_H-M   'P 1'
#
loop_
_entity.id
_entity.type
_entity.pdbx_description
1 polymer ?
#
loop_
_entity_poly.entity_id
_entity_poly.type
_entity_poly.pdbx_seq_one_letter_code
_entity_poly.pdbx_strand_id
1 'polypeptide(L)'
;MAFSSIETALSDRPFTVFNGHEHVYNFRQPHGQEYTRLATRSGEQFPDLGMSEDHVTLVTVSCEEIDIATLMRLGIRDRIGSVPLCGDDVCFAAVECATQE
;
A
#
# COMPACT_ATOMS: atom_id res chain seq x y z
N MET A 1 -13.85 -3.24 20.26
CA MET A 1 -15.32 -3.35 20.37
C MET A 1 -16.09 -2.53 19.32
N ALA A 2 -15.59 -1.39 18.82
CA ALA A 2 -16.32 -0.63 17.78
C ALA A 2 -16.20 -1.20 16.34
N PHE A 3 -15.07 -1.84 16.00
CA PHE A 3 -14.87 -2.35 14.64
C PHE A 3 -15.58 -3.70 14.40
N SER A 4 -15.59 -4.59 15.41
CA SER A 4 -16.26 -5.88 15.34
C SER A 4 -17.76 -5.78 15.04
N SER A 5 -18.44 -4.71 15.47
CA SER A 5 -19.85 -4.49 15.11
C SER A 5 -20.04 -4.16 13.63
N ILE A 6 -19.06 -3.50 12.99
CA ILE A 6 -19.08 -3.24 11.55
C ILE A 6 -18.86 -4.55 10.79
N GLU A 7 -17.89 -5.37 11.23
CA GLU A 7 -17.64 -6.69 10.64
C GLU A 7 -18.88 -7.58 10.70
N THR A 8 -19.57 -7.62 11.85
CA THR A 8 -20.83 -8.36 11.98
C THR A 8 -21.91 -7.81 11.06
N ALA A 9 -22.07 -6.48 10.98
CA ALA A 9 -23.09 -5.86 10.13
C ALA A 9 -22.86 -6.09 8.63
N LEU A 10 -21.60 -6.34 8.22
CA LEU A 10 -21.22 -6.61 6.84
C LEU A 10 -21.08 -8.12 6.53
N SER A 11 -21.33 -9.00 7.49
CA SER A 11 -21.04 -10.44 7.37
C SER A 11 -21.72 -11.13 6.18
N ASP A 12 -22.89 -10.66 5.75
CA ASP A 12 -23.64 -11.21 4.62
C ASP A 12 -23.22 -10.62 3.25
N ARG A 13 -22.13 -9.85 3.19
CA ARG A 13 -21.66 -9.17 1.97
C ARG A 13 -20.15 -9.35 1.80
N PRO A 14 -19.64 -9.60 0.58
CA PRO A 14 -18.20 -9.55 0.33
C PRO A 14 -17.68 -8.13 0.59
N PHE A 15 -16.57 -8.01 1.31
CA PHE A 15 -15.90 -6.73 1.51
C PHE A 15 -14.39 -6.89 1.66
N THR A 16 -13.67 -5.81 1.38
CA THR A 16 -12.24 -5.66 1.68
C THR A 16 -12.04 -4.40 2.51
N VAL A 17 -11.02 -4.40 3.37
CA VAL A 17 -10.71 -3.30 4.28
C VAL A 17 -9.34 -2.73 3.93
N PHE A 18 -9.29 -1.40 3.79
CA PHE A 18 -8.04 -0.66 3.77
C PHE A 18 -7.86 0.12 5.06
N ASN A 19 -6.71 -0.02 5.71
CA ASN A 19 -6.35 0.77 6.90
C ASN A 19 -4.92 1.33 6.82
N GLY A 20 -4.66 2.42 7.54
CA GLY A 20 -3.35 3.10 7.57
C GLY A 20 -2.73 3.09 8.98
N HIS A 21 -2.22 4.25 9.40
CA HIS A 21 -1.63 4.54 10.73
C HIS A 21 -0.22 3.98 10.97
N GLU A 22 0.01 2.69 10.72
CA GLU A 22 1.26 2.01 11.13
C GLU A 22 2.44 2.21 10.17
N HIS A 23 2.20 2.81 9.00
CA HIS A 23 3.22 3.04 7.96
C HIS A 23 3.92 1.76 7.45
N VAL A 24 3.40 0.57 7.75
CA VAL A 24 3.97 -0.71 7.30
C VAL A 24 2.89 -1.52 6.59
N TYR A 25 3.13 -1.89 5.34
CA TYR A 25 2.20 -2.66 4.54
C TYR A 25 1.96 -4.03 5.18
N ASN A 26 0.71 -4.46 5.21
CA ASN A 26 0.36 -5.80 5.69
C ASN A 26 -0.93 -6.30 5.05
N PHE A 27 -0.99 -7.60 4.78
CA PHE A 27 -2.18 -8.26 4.28
C PHE A 27 -2.60 -9.39 5.22
N ARG A 28 -3.90 -9.47 5.51
CA ARG A 28 -4.51 -10.53 6.32
C ARG A 28 -5.88 -10.90 5.76
N GLN A 29 -6.34 -12.12 6.07
CA GLN A 29 -7.68 -12.59 5.68
C GLN A 29 -8.49 -13.14 6.87
N PRO A 30 -8.85 -12.31 7.87
CA PRO A 30 -9.72 -12.76 8.96
C PRO A 30 -11.12 -13.08 8.44
N HIS A 31 -11.70 -14.20 8.87
CA HIS A 31 -13.07 -14.62 8.54
C HIS A 31 -13.38 -14.66 7.02
N GLY A 32 -12.36 -14.89 6.18
CA GLY A 32 -12.50 -14.94 4.73
C GLY A 32 -12.64 -13.59 4.04
N GLN A 33 -12.45 -12.47 4.76
CA GLN A 33 -12.52 -11.11 4.23
C GLN A 33 -11.10 -10.54 4.15
N GLU A 34 -10.80 -9.75 3.13
CA GLU A 34 -9.44 -9.25 2.88
C GLU A 34 -9.16 -7.93 3.60
N TYR A 35 -8.00 -7.84 4.25
CA TYR A 35 -7.58 -6.69 5.04
C TYR A 35 -6.19 -6.26 4.58
N THR A 36 -6.12 -5.12 3.94
CA THR A 36 -4.88 -4.52 3.44
C THR A 36 -4.55 -3.28 4.25
N ARG A 37 -3.53 -3.37 5.09
CA ARG A 37 -2.91 -2.21 5.70
C ARG A 37 -1.96 -1.58 4.70
N LEU A 38 -2.22 -0.33 4.38
CA LEU A 38 -1.35 0.50 3.56
C LEU A 38 -0.15 0.95 4.42
N ALA A 39 1.03 0.98 3.81
CA ALA A 39 2.19 1.69 4.36
C ALA A 39 1.97 3.21 4.33
N THR A 40 2.96 3.99 3.88
CA THR A 40 2.88 5.45 3.92
C THR A 40 2.97 6.09 2.55
N ARG A 41 2.38 7.28 2.45
CA ARG A 41 2.65 8.21 1.36
C ARG A 41 3.36 9.44 1.92
N SER A 42 4.69 9.48 1.77
CA SER A 42 5.60 10.56 2.17
C SER A 42 5.70 10.80 3.68
N GLY A 43 5.15 9.90 4.50
CA GLY A 43 5.44 9.86 5.92
C GLY A 43 6.73 9.11 6.22
N GLU A 44 7.06 9.02 7.51
CA GLU A 44 8.23 8.28 8.00
C GLU A 44 8.17 6.81 7.58
N GLN A 45 9.29 6.29 7.10
CA GLN A 45 9.46 4.88 6.74
C GLN A 45 10.26 4.17 7.85
N PHE A 46 9.76 3.02 8.27
CA PHE A 46 10.32 2.17 9.31
C PHE A 46 10.87 0.86 8.69
N PRO A 47 12.09 0.86 8.12
CA PRO A 47 12.63 -0.30 7.40
C PRO A 47 12.77 -1.54 8.30
N ASP A 48 13.00 -1.35 9.59
CA ASP A 48 13.12 -2.45 10.56
C ASP A 48 11.78 -3.15 10.88
N LEU A 49 10.64 -2.52 10.53
CA LEU A 49 9.31 -3.05 10.81
C LEU A 49 8.69 -3.80 9.61
N GLY A 50 9.40 -3.84 8.47
CA GLY A 50 9.00 -4.59 7.28
C GLY A 50 8.77 -3.68 6.07
N MET A 51 7.70 -3.95 5.32
CA MET A 51 7.33 -3.23 4.08
C MET A 51 6.84 -1.81 4.37
N SER A 52 7.73 -0.93 4.82
CA SER A 52 7.45 0.47 5.09
C SER A 52 7.97 1.33 3.96
N GLU A 53 7.08 1.59 3.01
CA GLU A 53 7.51 2.10 1.71
C GLU A 53 6.44 2.91 1.03
N ASP A 54 6.94 3.65 0.05
CA ASP A 54 6.17 4.56 -0.72
C ASP A 54 5.37 3.85 -1.82
N HIS A 55 4.04 3.97 -1.80
CA HIS A 55 3.20 3.38 -2.84
C HIS A 55 1.90 4.15 -3.09
N VAL A 56 1.21 3.75 -4.16
CA VAL A 56 -0.18 4.10 -4.47
C VAL A 56 -0.93 2.80 -4.73
N THR A 57 -2.06 2.59 -4.06
CA THR A 57 -2.93 1.45 -4.36
C THR A 57 -4.00 1.88 -5.36
N LEU A 58 -4.02 1.23 -6.51
CA LEU A 58 -5.05 1.37 -7.54
C LEU A 58 -6.10 0.28 -7.32
N VAL A 59 -7.35 0.71 -7.17
CA VAL A 59 -8.51 -0.18 -7.09
C VAL A 59 -9.33 0.02 -8.34
N THR A 60 -9.45 -1.03 -9.14
CA THR A 60 -10.25 -1.06 -10.36
C THR A 60 -11.52 -1.85 -10.05
N VAL A 61 -12.66 -1.18 -10.16
CA VAL A 61 -13.98 -1.79 -9.94
C VAL A 61 -14.67 -1.92 -11.28
N SER A 62 -14.98 -3.14 -11.69
CA SER A 62 -15.83 -3.44 -12.84
C SER A 62 -17.19 -3.97 -12.38
N CYS A 63 -18.07 -4.29 -13.34
CA CYS A 63 -19.36 -4.92 -13.02
C CYS A 63 -19.20 -6.38 -12.53
N GLU A 64 -18.07 -7.02 -12.80
CA GLU A 64 -17.87 -8.46 -12.63
C GLU A 64 -16.78 -8.77 -11.58
N GLU A 65 -15.77 -7.90 -11.45
CA GLU A 65 -14.61 -8.14 -10.59
C GLU A 65 -14.04 -6.84 -9.98
N ILE A 66 -13.21 -7.03 -8.96
CA ILE A 66 -12.41 -5.98 -8.34
C ILE A 66 -10.95 -6.39 -8.46
N ASP A 67 -10.14 -5.57 -9.12
CA ASP A 67 -8.69 -5.73 -9.17
C ASP A 67 -8.02 -4.70 -8.28
N ILE A 68 -7.01 -5.15 -7.53
CA ILE A 68 -6.27 -4.30 -6.60
C ILE A 68 -4.79 -4.46 -6.92
N ALA A 69 -4.16 -3.35 -7.30
CA ALA A 69 -2.73 -3.30 -7.58
C ALA A 69 -2.07 -2.25 -6.69
N THR A 70 -1.03 -2.64 -5.96
CA THR A 70 -0.17 -1.70 -5.25
C THR A 70 1.00 -1.31 -6.17
N LEU A 71 0.98 -0.07 -6.64
CA LEU A 71 2.02 0.51 -7.46
C LEU A 71 3.10 1.07 -6.55
N MET A 72 4.23 0.36 -6.50
CA MET A 72 5.40 0.80 -5.76
C MET A 72 5.97 2.07 -6.37
N ARG A 73 6.32 3.05 -5.54
CA ARG A 73 6.89 4.30 -6.00
C ARG A 73 8.39 4.10 -6.26
N LEU A 74 8.73 3.54 -7.42
CA LEU A 74 10.04 3.77 -8.05
C LEU A 74 10.10 5.15 -8.75
N GLY A 75 9.06 5.98 -8.56
CA GLY A 75 8.84 7.26 -9.24
C GLY A 75 7.68 7.22 -10.24
N ILE A 76 7.20 8.40 -10.64
CA ILE A 76 6.37 8.58 -11.84
C ILE A 76 7.33 9.06 -12.92
N ARG A 77 7.47 8.28 -14.00
CA ARG A 77 8.32 8.64 -15.13
C ARG A 77 7.56 9.59 -16.05
N ASP A 78 8.29 10.51 -16.69
CA ASP A 78 7.73 11.33 -17.75
C ASP A 78 7.48 10.50 -19.03
N ARG A 79 7.00 11.16 -20.09
CA ARG A 79 6.67 10.50 -21.37
C ARG A 79 7.85 9.81 -22.07
N ILE A 80 9.10 10.05 -21.66
CA ILE A 80 10.28 9.40 -22.21
C ILE A 80 10.92 8.41 -21.22
N GLY A 81 10.33 8.23 -20.03
CA GLY A 81 10.80 7.26 -19.05
C GLY A 81 11.75 7.83 -17.99
N SER A 82 11.98 9.14 -17.93
CA SER A 82 12.88 9.78 -16.95
C SER A 82 12.14 10.17 -15.66
N VAL A 83 12.84 10.14 -14.51
CA VAL A 83 12.28 10.68 -13.26
C VAL A 83 12.49 12.22 -13.23
N PRO A 84 11.43 13.03 -13.11
CA PRO A 84 11.57 14.50 -13.13
C PRO A 84 12.47 15.03 -12.01
N LEU A 85 13.02 16.24 -12.20
CA LEU A 85 13.86 16.96 -11.23
C LEU A 85 15.12 16.19 -10.79
N CYS A 86 15.79 15.50 -11.72
CA CYS A 86 16.99 14.68 -11.47
C CYS A 86 16.75 13.54 -10.46
N GLY A 87 15.55 12.97 -10.46
CA GLY A 87 15.17 11.93 -9.51
C GLY A 87 15.72 10.53 -9.82
N ASP A 88 16.53 10.38 -10.87
CA ASP A 88 17.05 9.08 -11.32
C ASP A 88 18.02 8.44 -10.30
N ASP A 89 18.64 9.26 -9.45
CA ASP A 89 19.54 8.83 -8.36
C ASP A 89 18.81 8.75 -7.00
N VAL A 90 17.49 9.00 -6.95
CA VAL A 90 16.72 9.01 -5.71
C VAL A 90 16.21 7.62 -5.40
N CYS A 91 16.57 7.11 -4.23
CA CYS A 91 16.04 5.86 -3.69
C CYS A 91 14.77 6.13 -2.87
N PHE A 92 13.71 5.37 -3.13
CA PHE A 92 12.36 5.63 -2.60
C PHE A 92 11.89 4.63 -1.52
N ALA A 93 12.65 3.56 -1.28
CA ALA A 93 12.40 2.56 -0.26
C ALA A 93 13.58 2.49 0.71
N ALA A 94 13.38 2.87 1.98
CA ALA A 94 14.45 2.99 2.98
C ALA A 94 15.30 1.71 3.12
N VAL A 95 14.69 0.53 3.00
CA VAL A 95 15.37 -0.77 3.04
C VAL A 95 16.35 -0.96 1.88
N GLU A 96 16.05 -0.43 0.69
CA GLU A 96 16.93 -0.51 -0.47
C GLU A 96 18.05 0.53 -0.40
N CYS A 97 17.78 1.70 0.19
CA CYS A 97 18.75 2.79 0.29
C CYS A 97 19.87 2.49 1.30
N ALA A 98 19.59 1.69 2.34
CA ALA A 98 20.56 1.33 3.37
C ALA A 98 21.70 0.41 2.87
N THR A 99 21.65 -0.06 1.62
CA THR A 99 22.67 -0.93 1.02
C THR A 99 23.67 -0.20 0.11
N GLN A 100 23.57 1.13 0.00
CA GLN A 100 24.44 1.97 -0.85
C GLN A 100 25.63 2.62 -0.10
N GLU A 101 26.22 1.90 0.87
CA GLU A 101 27.50 2.26 1.49
C GLU A 101 28.67 1.41 0.98
#